data_AF-A0A2E0MFF4-F1
#
_entry.id   AF-A0A2E0MFF4-F1
#
_cell.length_a   1.000
_cell.length_b   1.000
_cell.length_c   1.000
_cell.angle_alpha   90.00
_cell.angle_beta   90.00
_cell.angle_gamma   90.00
#
_symmetry.space_group_name_H-M   'P 1'
#
loop_
_entity.id
_entity.type
_entity.pdbx_description
1 polymer ?
#
loop_
_entity_poly.entity_id
_entity_poly.type
_entity_poly.pdbx_seq_one_letter_code
_entity_poly.pdbx_strand_id
1 'polypeptide(L)'
;MKTYYLIFSFSIIFLIDSSLIAQSIWSGPMIEFEKEDNADPTNAINQDSISPSVAITRGNEGEIYNAFLENEAEKGISPLGTEWAVGNLSEIESLTFSSFRTAVVKPKFSVGQKLVLHVITENIYLSVEFTSWTQGKSGGGFKYKRSTDATTSIVENNSETKLSLFPNPSTNFIQITGLNQTENYEICDVVGSKIKQGFVTNNEKIDVTKLTKGFYFIKFEFGKSVRFCKK
;
A
#
# COMPACT_ATOMS: atom_id res chain seq x y z
N MET A 1 -61.59 -1.30 -37.63
CA MET A 1 -60.21 -1.79 -37.63
C MET A 1 -59.56 -1.37 -36.31
N LYS A 2 -59.14 -2.33 -35.46
CA LYS A 2 -58.44 -2.02 -34.21
C LYS A 2 -56.94 -2.16 -34.45
N THR A 3 -56.20 -1.07 -34.22
CA THR A 3 -54.75 -1.01 -34.37
C THR A 3 -54.09 -1.40 -33.05
N TYR A 4 -53.25 -2.43 -33.05
CA TYR A 4 -52.49 -2.87 -31.87
C TYR A 4 -51.05 -2.36 -31.98
N TYR A 5 -50.55 -1.71 -30.93
CA TYR A 5 -49.16 -1.29 -30.81
C TYR A 5 -48.35 -2.37 -30.09
N LEU A 6 -47.26 -2.82 -30.72
CA LEU A 6 -46.29 -3.74 -30.13
C LEU A 6 -45.28 -2.92 -29.32
N ILE A 7 -45.31 -3.02 -27.99
CA ILE A 7 -44.33 -2.35 -27.12
C ILE A 7 -43.14 -3.29 -26.95
N PHE A 8 -42.00 -2.95 -27.55
CA PHE A 8 -40.73 -3.65 -27.28
C PHE A 8 -40.18 -3.10 -25.96
N SER A 9 -40.23 -3.90 -24.89
CA SER A 9 -39.51 -3.61 -23.66
C SER A 9 -38.04 -3.97 -23.86
N PHE A 10 -37.18 -2.96 -23.83
CA PHE A 10 -35.73 -3.15 -23.84
C PHE A 10 -35.27 -3.23 -22.38
N SER A 11 -35.10 -4.45 -21.87
CA SER A 11 -34.45 -4.65 -20.57
C SER A 11 -32.94 -4.43 -20.73
N ILE A 12 -32.45 -3.27 -20.31
CA ILE A 12 -31.02 -3.02 -20.14
C ILE A 12 -30.56 -3.85 -18.94
N ILE A 13 -29.86 -4.94 -19.20
CA ILE A 13 -29.14 -5.70 -18.18
C ILE A 13 -27.86 -4.92 -17.88
N PHE A 14 -27.82 -4.20 -16.75
CA PHE A 14 -26.57 -3.69 -16.20
C PHE A 14 -25.75 -4.89 -15.70
N LEU A 15 -24.73 -5.28 -16.46
CA LEU A 15 -23.69 -6.16 -15.96
C LEU A 15 -22.85 -5.34 -14.97
N ILE A 16 -23.05 -5.60 -13.67
CA ILE A 16 -22.18 -5.08 -12.63
C ILE A 16 -20.87 -5.87 -12.77
N ASP A 17 -19.82 -5.22 -13.26
CA ASP A 17 -18.49 -5.80 -13.31
C ASP A 17 -17.92 -5.75 -11.88
N SER A 18 -18.18 -6.78 -11.09
CA SER A 18 -17.59 -6.91 -9.76
C SER A 18 -16.15 -7.38 -9.91
N SER A 19 -15.21 -6.45 -10.00
CA SER A 19 -13.79 -6.77 -9.88
C SER A 19 -13.53 -7.35 -8.49
N LEU A 20 -13.24 -8.65 -8.41
CA LEU A 20 -12.80 -9.29 -7.17
C LEU A 20 -11.39 -8.77 -6.85
N ILE A 21 -11.28 -7.88 -5.86
CA ILE A 21 -9.99 -7.46 -5.31
C ILE A 21 -9.53 -8.54 -4.34
N ALA A 22 -8.39 -9.16 -4.64
CA ALA A 22 -7.78 -10.15 -3.76
C ALA A 22 -7.45 -9.51 -2.40
N GLN A 23 -7.71 -10.24 -1.32
CA GLN A 23 -7.37 -9.79 0.03
C GLN A 23 -5.87 -9.52 0.14
N SER A 24 -5.53 -8.36 0.69
CA SER A 24 -4.15 -7.95 0.96
C SER A 24 -3.92 -7.85 2.46
N ILE A 25 -2.82 -8.42 2.95
CA ILE A 25 -2.41 -8.33 4.36
C ILE A 25 -1.14 -7.51 4.43
N TRP A 26 -1.24 -6.35 5.04
CA TRP A 26 -0.14 -5.42 5.27
C TRP A 26 0.53 -5.76 6.59
N SER A 27 1.48 -6.69 6.56
CA SER A 27 2.26 -7.13 7.73
C SER A 27 3.71 -6.62 7.71
N GLY A 28 3.95 -5.50 7.02
CA GLY A 28 5.26 -4.85 6.95
C GLY A 28 5.67 -4.13 8.24
N PRO A 29 6.77 -3.35 8.20
CA PRO A 29 7.26 -2.54 9.29
C PRO A 29 6.17 -1.67 9.91
N MET A 30 6.28 -1.44 11.21
CA MET A 30 5.41 -0.51 11.91
C MET A 30 5.88 0.92 11.68
N ILE A 31 4.96 1.79 11.30
CA ILE A 31 5.17 3.24 11.33
C ILE A 31 4.31 3.87 12.41
N GLU A 32 4.67 5.08 12.82
CA GLU A 32 3.92 5.87 13.81
C GLU A 32 3.30 7.08 13.13
N PHE A 33 2.06 7.38 13.50
CA PHE A 33 1.38 8.60 13.12
C PHE A 33 0.93 9.33 14.39
N GLU A 34 1.08 10.65 14.38
CA GLU A 34 0.67 11.56 15.45
C GLU A 34 -0.06 12.76 14.86
N LYS A 35 -1.17 13.11 15.50
CA LYS A 35 -1.80 14.41 15.35
C LYS A 35 -1.83 15.10 16.71
N GLU A 36 -1.25 16.29 16.75
CA GLU A 36 -1.20 17.14 17.95
C GLU A 36 -2.58 17.70 18.31
N ASP A 37 -2.73 18.11 19.58
CA ASP A 37 -3.92 18.80 20.07
C ASP A 37 -4.13 20.13 19.32
N ASN A 38 -5.38 20.39 18.91
CA ASN A 38 -5.81 21.57 18.16
C ASN A 38 -5.20 21.72 16.76
N ALA A 39 -4.41 20.74 16.28
CA ALA A 39 -3.92 20.73 14.91
C ALA A 39 -5.10 20.64 13.92
N ASP A 40 -5.05 21.41 12.83
CA ASP A 40 -6.11 21.48 11.83
C ASP A 40 -6.25 20.15 11.07
N PRO A 41 -7.38 19.42 11.21
CA PRO A 41 -7.54 18.10 10.58
C PRO A 41 -7.72 18.17 9.05
N THR A 42 -7.92 19.36 8.46
CA THR A 42 -8.04 19.52 7.00
C THR A 42 -6.69 19.54 6.29
N ASN A 43 -5.59 19.79 7.04
CA ASN A 43 -4.24 19.74 6.50
C ASN A 43 -3.74 18.29 6.40
N ALA A 44 -3.21 17.91 5.23
CA ALA A 44 -2.73 16.56 4.95
C ALA A 44 -1.65 16.05 5.94
N ILE A 45 -0.83 16.94 6.51
CA ILE A 45 0.16 16.55 7.54
C ILE A 45 -0.48 16.01 8.83
N ASN A 46 -1.74 16.38 9.08
CA ASN A 46 -2.53 15.92 10.22
C ASN A 46 -3.50 14.79 9.84
N GLN A 47 -3.24 14.11 8.72
CA GLN A 47 -4.00 12.98 8.22
C GLN A 47 -3.04 11.83 7.92
N ASP A 48 -3.34 10.62 8.38
CA ASP A 48 -2.59 9.44 7.99
C ASP A 48 -3.21 8.84 6.72
N SER A 49 -2.59 9.09 5.57
CA SER A 49 -3.00 8.49 4.29
C SER A 49 -2.60 7.00 4.27
N ILE A 50 -3.55 6.12 4.56
CA ILE A 50 -3.33 4.67 4.63
C ILE A 50 -3.43 4.04 3.24
N SER A 51 -4.48 4.36 2.49
CA SER A 51 -4.75 3.84 1.14
C SER A 51 -5.31 4.97 0.26
N PRO A 52 -5.52 4.75 -1.06
CA PRO A 52 -6.20 5.72 -1.92
C PRO A 52 -7.61 6.12 -1.45
N SER A 53 -8.28 5.28 -0.64
CA SER A 53 -9.64 5.53 -0.16
C SER A 53 -9.74 5.91 1.32
N VAL A 54 -8.65 5.79 2.09
CA VAL A 54 -8.67 6.03 3.54
C VAL A 54 -7.51 6.92 3.98
N ALA A 55 -7.87 8.08 4.53
CA ALA A 55 -6.97 8.93 5.31
C ALA A 55 -7.54 9.17 6.71
N ILE A 56 -6.86 8.71 7.77
CA ILE A 56 -7.38 8.80 9.13
C ILE A 56 -6.98 10.13 9.78
N THR A 57 -7.95 10.84 10.33
CA THR A 57 -7.72 12.01 11.18
C THR A 57 -8.78 12.12 12.28
N ARG A 58 -8.74 13.21 13.04
CA ARG A 58 -9.67 13.50 14.15
C ARG A 58 -9.78 15.01 14.40
N GLY A 59 -11.00 15.47 14.67
CA GLY A 59 -11.25 16.84 15.11
C GLY A 59 -10.80 17.10 16.55
N ASN A 60 -11.11 18.27 17.11
CA ASN A 60 -10.74 18.60 18.50
C ASN A 60 -11.55 17.82 19.54
N GLU A 61 -12.65 17.19 19.12
CA GLU A 61 -13.51 16.33 19.90
C GLU A 61 -13.95 15.11 19.07
N GLY A 62 -14.64 14.17 19.69
CA GLY A 62 -15.21 13.01 18.99
C GLY A 62 -14.22 11.87 18.75
N GLU A 63 -14.47 11.09 17.71
CA GLU A 63 -13.68 9.93 17.27
C GLU A 63 -12.92 10.19 15.97
N ILE A 64 -12.12 9.22 15.55
CA ILE A 64 -11.42 9.30 14.27
C ILE A 64 -12.40 9.19 13.10
N TYR A 65 -12.07 9.79 11.97
CA TYR A 65 -12.86 9.74 10.74
C TYR A 65 -11.95 9.68 9.51
N ASN A 66 -12.53 9.31 8.37
CA ASN A 66 -11.85 9.23 7.09
C ASN A 66 -11.92 10.59 6.37
N ALA A 67 -10.82 11.34 6.38
CA ALA A 67 -10.73 12.68 5.78
C ALA A 67 -11.01 12.72 4.27
N PHE A 68 -10.94 11.59 3.54
CA PHE A 68 -11.30 11.53 2.13
C PHE A 68 -12.81 11.44 1.88
N LEU A 69 -13.58 10.98 2.87
CA LEU A 69 -15.03 10.76 2.74
C LEU A 69 -15.87 11.63 3.68
N GLU A 70 -15.24 12.17 4.73
CA GLU A 70 -15.91 12.83 5.85
C GLU A 70 -15.19 14.14 6.19
N ASN A 71 -15.96 15.19 6.49
CA ASN A 71 -15.41 16.48 6.97
C ASN A 71 -15.30 16.53 8.50
N GLU A 72 -16.10 15.72 9.19
CA GLU A 72 -16.15 15.59 10.65
C GLU A 72 -16.60 14.18 11.02
N ALA A 73 -16.35 13.76 12.27
CA ALA A 73 -16.74 12.43 12.73
C ALA A 73 -18.23 12.34 13.07
N GLU A 74 -18.89 11.31 12.54
CA GLU A 74 -20.21 10.86 12.94
C GLU A 74 -20.11 9.72 13.96
N LYS A 75 -20.55 10.01 15.19
CA LYS A 75 -20.42 9.11 16.33
C LYS A 75 -21.06 7.74 16.09
N GLY A 76 -20.24 6.69 16.14
CA GLY A 76 -20.65 5.30 15.98
C GLY A 76 -20.59 4.79 14.54
N ILE A 77 -20.35 5.69 13.58
CA ILE A 77 -20.31 5.39 12.15
C ILE A 77 -18.88 5.54 11.63
N SER A 78 -18.20 6.62 11.98
CA SER A 78 -16.84 6.90 11.50
C SER A 78 -15.79 5.91 12.05
N PRO A 79 -14.70 5.64 11.31
CA PRO A 79 -14.41 6.13 9.96
C PRO A 79 -15.14 5.40 8.83
N LEU A 80 -15.69 6.13 7.85
CA LEU A 80 -16.29 5.54 6.65
C LEU A 80 -15.24 4.83 5.77
N GLY A 81 -15.66 3.75 5.11
CA GLY A 81 -14.76 2.91 4.29
C GLY A 81 -13.85 1.99 5.11
N THR A 82 -14.07 1.91 6.43
CA THR A 82 -13.30 1.07 7.33
C THR A 82 -14.17 0.21 8.23
N GLU A 83 -13.65 -0.95 8.61
CA GLU A 83 -14.17 -1.72 9.74
C GLU A 83 -13.02 -2.23 10.61
N TRP A 84 -13.32 -2.47 11.88
CA TRP A 84 -12.33 -2.66 12.93
C TRP A 84 -12.67 -3.88 13.77
N ALA A 85 -11.65 -4.62 14.19
CA ALA A 85 -11.75 -5.71 15.14
C ALA A 85 -10.64 -5.62 16.20
N VAL A 86 -10.92 -6.14 17.39
CA VAL A 86 -9.89 -6.35 18.43
C VAL A 86 -9.27 -7.72 18.20
N GLY A 87 -7.94 -7.77 18.03
CA GLY A 87 -7.22 -9.01 17.75
C GLY A 87 -5.91 -8.80 16.99
N ASN A 88 -5.38 -9.88 16.41
CA ASN A 88 -4.14 -9.87 15.62
C ASN A 88 -4.42 -10.21 14.15
N LEU A 89 -3.56 -9.75 13.24
CA LEU A 89 -3.66 -10.09 11.81
C LEU A 89 -3.60 -11.60 11.54
N SER A 90 -2.89 -12.37 12.38
CA SER A 90 -2.81 -13.83 12.26
C SER A 90 -4.13 -14.55 12.57
N GLU A 91 -5.12 -13.86 13.12
CA GLU A 91 -6.40 -14.42 13.58
C GLU A 91 -7.58 -13.92 12.72
N ILE A 92 -7.29 -13.23 11.62
CA ILE A 92 -8.23 -12.48 10.77
C ILE A 92 -9.52 -13.24 10.43
N GLU A 93 -9.43 -14.54 10.12
CA GLU A 93 -10.57 -15.38 9.73
C GLU A 93 -11.59 -15.58 10.85
N SER A 94 -11.20 -15.33 12.11
CA SER A 94 -12.03 -15.48 13.30
C SER A 94 -12.50 -14.14 13.88
N LEU A 95 -11.97 -13.02 13.38
CA LEU A 95 -12.28 -11.70 13.91
C LEU A 95 -13.68 -11.25 13.50
N THR A 96 -14.36 -10.57 14.42
CA THR A 96 -15.64 -9.91 14.14
C THR A 96 -15.38 -8.42 13.90
N PHE A 97 -15.56 -7.98 12.66
CA PHE A 97 -15.41 -6.60 12.27
C PHE A 97 -16.69 -5.79 12.50
N SER A 98 -16.51 -4.53 12.90
CA SER A 98 -17.60 -3.57 13.16
C SER A 98 -17.08 -2.14 13.04
N SER A 99 -17.90 -1.12 13.30
CA SER A 99 -17.42 0.27 13.34
C SER A 99 -16.37 0.46 14.45
N PHE A 100 -15.45 1.42 14.28
CA PHE A 100 -14.35 1.68 15.22
C PHE A 100 -14.84 1.78 16.67
N ARG A 101 -15.82 2.65 16.92
CA ARG A 101 -16.40 2.82 18.26
C ARG A 101 -16.97 1.53 18.83
N THR A 102 -17.63 0.72 18.00
CA THR A 102 -18.22 -0.55 18.45
C THR A 102 -17.13 -1.52 18.85
N ALA A 103 -16.11 -1.69 18.01
CA ALA A 103 -14.97 -2.58 18.26
C ALA A 103 -14.25 -2.22 19.57
N VAL A 104 -13.97 -0.94 19.80
CA VAL A 104 -13.24 -0.49 21.00
C VAL A 104 -14.13 -0.06 22.17
N VAL A 105 -15.47 -0.21 22.04
CA VAL A 105 -16.52 0.27 22.97
C VAL A 105 -16.58 1.79 23.12
N LYS A 106 -15.45 2.45 23.34
CA LYS A 106 -15.28 3.92 23.31
C LYS A 106 -13.90 4.23 22.71
N PRO A 107 -13.77 5.30 21.91
CA PRO A 107 -12.51 5.66 21.27
C PRO A 107 -11.31 5.69 22.22
N LYS A 108 -11.46 6.29 23.40
CA LYS A 108 -10.39 6.37 24.41
C LYS A 108 -9.88 5.01 24.94
N PHE A 109 -10.65 3.95 24.78
CA PHE A 109 -10.28 2.60 25.21
C PHE A 109 -9.45 1.89 24.16
N SER A 110 -9.29 2.44 22.95
CA SER A 110 -8.41 1.85 21.92
C SER A 110 -6.94 1.79 22.36
N VAL A 111 -6.52 2.67 23.28
CA VAL A 111 -5.12 2.76 23.73
C VAL A 111 -4.70 1.44 24.40
N GLY A 112 -3.63 0.83 23.88
CA GLY A 112 -3.11 -0.45 24.34
C GLY A 112 -3.88 -1.69 23.86
N GLN A 113 -4.93 -1.52 23.04
CA GLN A 113 -5.56 -2.65 22.35
C GLN A 113 -4.85 -2.93 21.03
N LYS A 114 -4.70 -4.22 20.71
CA LYS A 114 -4.32 -4.64 19.37
C LYS A 114 -5.57 -4.64 18.49
N LEU A 115 -5.54 -3.85 17.42
CA LEU A 115 -6.63 -3.73 16.49
C LEU A 115 -6.20 -4.23 15.12
N VAL A 116 -7.17 -4.77 14.38
CA VAL A 116 -7.06 -4.99 12.94
C VAL A 116 -8.03 -4.03 12.26
N LEU A 117 -7.48 -3.19 11.40
CA LEU A 117 -8.23 -2.34 10.48
C LEU A 117 -8.40 -3.09 9.16
N HIS A 118 -9.62 -3.15 8.65
CA HIS A 118 -9.93 -3.53 7.28
C HIS A 118 -10.36 -2.29 6.50
N VAL A 119 -9.61 -1.97 5.45
CA VAL A 119 -9.98 -0.97 4.45
C VAL A 119 -10.81 -1.66 3.37
N ILE A 120 -12.10 -1.32 3.33
CA ILE A 120 -13.12 -2.09 2.59
C ILE A 120 -12.89 -2.01 1.07
N THR A 121 -12.61 -0.81 0.55
CA THR A 121 -12.50 -0.58 -0.90
C THR A 121 -11.37 -1.37 -1.53
N GLU A 122 -10.19 -1.39 -0.90
CA GLU A 122 -9.02 -2.10 -1.40
C GLU A 122 -8.86 -3.51 -0.82
N ASN A 123 -9.76 -3.96 0.07
CA ASN A 123 -9.69 -5.25 0.76
C ASN A 123 -8.32 -5.47 1.48
N ILE A 124 -7.85 -4.42 2.18
CA ILE A 124 -6.55 -4.39 2.87
C ILE A 124 -6.76 -4.56 4.36
N TYR A 125 -5.97 -5.43 4.98
CA TYR A 125 -5.94 -5.61 6.43
C TYR A 125 -4.58 -5.24 7.01
N LEU A 126 -4.58 -4.41 8.05
CA LEU A 126 -3.37 -3.96 8.73
C LEU A 126 -3.57 -3.92 10.25
N SER A 127 -2.47 -4.04 11.00
CA SER A 127 -2.49 -3.90 12.45
C SER A 127 -2.46 -2.43 12.83
N VAL A 128 -3.18 -2.06 13.90
CA VAL A 128 -3.17 -0.72 14.48
C VAL A 128 -3.12 -0.85 16.00
N GLU A 129 -2.27 -0.06 16.64
CA GLU A 129 -2.16 0.02 18.10
C GLU A 129 -2.08 1.49 18.52
N PHE A 130 -3.15 1.99 19.14
CA PHE A 130 -3.17 3.35 19.68
C PHE A 130 -2.28 3.44 20.91
N THR A 131 -1.41 4.45 20.93
CA THR A 131 -0.47 4.72 22.03
C THR A 131 -0.86 5.95 22.83
N SER A 132 -1.64 6.87 22.25
CA SER A 132 -2.18 8.05 22.95
C SER A 132 -3.55 8.44 22.43
N TRP A 133 -4.37 9.01 23.31
CA TRP A 133 -5.67 9.57 22.99
C TRP A 133 -6.01 10.72 23.94
N THR A 134 -6.04 11.96 23.43
CA THR A 134 -6.41 13.13 24.24
C THR A 134 -7.88 13.06 24.65
N GLN A 135 -8.12 13.29 25.95
CA GLN A 135 -9.43 13.27 26.59
C GLN A 135 -9.84 14.67 27.07
N GLY A 136 -11.08 14.80 27.56
CA GLY A 136 -11.51 16.01 28.25
C GLY A 136 -11.75 17.24 27.37
N LYS A 137 -11.93 17.04 26.05
CA LYS A 137 -12.09 18.13 25.06
C LYS A 137 -10.84 19.03 24.95
N SER A 138 -9.67 18.47 25.22
CA SER A 138 -8.41 19.20 25.25
C SER A 138 -7.66 19.28 23.90
N GLY A 139 -8.38 19.23 22.78
CA GLY A 139 -7.76 19.42 21.44
C GLY A 139 -7.66 18.17 20.56
N GLY A 140 -8.14 17.01 21.02
CA GLY A 140 -8.42 15.86 20.15
C GLY A 140 -7.21 15.13 19.55
N GLY A 141 -6.01 15.39 20.06
CA GLY A 141 -4.79 14.69 19.67
C GLY A 141 -4.86 13.18 19.88
N PHE A 142 -4.11 12.45 19.07
CA PHE A 142 -3.99 11.01 19.16
C PHE A 142 -2.71 10.53 18.47
N LYS A 143 -2.27 9.33 18.86
CA LYS A 143 -1.11 8.66 18.29
C LYS A 143 -1.37 7.17 18.17
N TYR A 144 -0.94 6.57 17.08
CA TYR A 144 -0.93 5.12 16.94
C TYR A 144 0.27 4.66 16.13
N LYS A 145 0.54 3.36 16.25
CA LYS A 145 1.40 2.63 15.33
C LYS A 145 0.56 1.74 14.44
N ARG A 146 0.95 1.59 13.18
CA ARG A 146 0.31 0.65 12.25
C ARG A 146 1.33 -0.07 11.40
N SER A 147 0.99 -1.28 10.96
CA SER A 147 1.79 -1.96 9.94
C SER A 147 1.59 -1.32 8.57
N THR A 148 2.62 -1.43 7.73
CA THR A 148 2.57 -1.00 6.33
C THR A 148 2.48 -2.18 5.39
N ASP A 149 2.32 -1.90 4.11
CA ASP A 149 2.47 -2.93 3.08
C ASP A 149 3.88 -3.54 3.20
N ALA A 150 3.98 -4.87 3.27
CA ALA A 150 5.27 -5.55 3.33
C ALA A 150 6.16 -5.21 2.12
N THR A 151 5.56 -4.85 0.98
CA THR A 151 6.26 -4.39 -0.23
C THR A 151 6.79 -2.95 -0.11
N THR A 152 6.21 -2.12 0.77
CA THR A 152 6.68 -0.75 1.08
C THR A 152 7.83 -0.71 2.10
N SER A 153 8.28 -1.86 2.60
CA SER A 153 9.49 -1.97 3.46
C SER A 153 10.79 -1.65 2.74
N ILE A 154 10.73 -1.37 1.43
CA ILE A 154 11.82 -0.73 0.72
C ILE A 154 11.80 0.73 1.16
N VAL A 155 12.65 1.10 2.12
CA VAL A 155 12.92 2.48 2.54
C VAL A 155 12.79 3.40 1.34
N GLU A 156 11.81 4.31 1.37
CA GLU A 156 11.69 5.42 0.43
C GLU A 156 12.88 6.35 0.61
N ASN A 157 14.03 5.98 0.06
CA ASN A 157 14.97 6.98 -0.42
C ASN A 157 14.31 7.59 -1.65
N ASN A 158 13.69 8.75 -1.43
CA ASN A 158 13.11 9.62 -2.45
C ASN A 158 14.21 10.24 -3.35
N SER A 159 15.05 9.38 -3.90
CA SER A 159 15.88 9.63 -5.06
C SER A 159 15.56 8.46 -5.98
N GLU A 160 14.84 8.71 -7.07
CA GLU A 160 14.84 7.79 -8.18
C GLU A 160 16.29 7.62 -8.66
N THR A 161 17.05 6.71 -8.05
CA THR A 161 18.32 6.28 -8.60
C THR A 161 17.97 5.50 -9.87
N LYS A 162 17.88 6.22 -10.97
CA LYS A 162 17.63 5.65 -12.30
C LYS A 162 18.75 4.65 -12.57
N LEU A 163 18.41 3.36 -12.46
CA LEU A 163 19.34 2.28 -12.71
C LEU A 163 19.82 2.36 -14.16
N SER A 164 21.13 2.32 -14.38
CA SER A 164 21.69 2.39 -15.73
C SER A 164 22.83 1.40 -15.94
N LEU A 165 22.98 0.97 -17.20
CA LEU A 165 23.95 -0.05 -17.61
C LEU A 165 24.91 0.55 -18.64
N PHE A 166 26.21 0.45 -18.37
CA PHE A 166 27.24 0.93 -19.26
C PHE A 166 28.38 -0.09 -19.45
N PRO A 167 28.96 -0.21 -20.65
CA PRO A 167 28.48 0.37 -21.91
C PRO A 167 27.21 -0.35 -22.40
N ASN A 168 26.29 0.39 -23.01
CA ASN A 168 25.18 -0.17 -23.78
C ASN A 168 25.18 0.47 -25.18
N PRO A 169 25.46 -0.27 -26.26
CA PRO A 169 25.71 -1.72 -26.31
C PRO A 169 27.03 -2.18 -25.65
N SER A 170 27.05 -3.39 -25.11
CA SER A 170 28.19 -4.00 -24.39
C SER A 170 28.96 -5.02 -25.23
N THR A 171 30.24 -5.21 -24.91
CA THR A 171 31.11 -6.22 -25.56
C THR A 171 31.61 -7.25 -24.54
N ASN A 172 32.26 -6.81 -23.47
CA ASN A 172 32.92 -7.71 -22.51
C ASN A 172 32.25 -7.68 -21.14
N PHE A 173 31.80 -6.51 -20.70
CA PHE A 173 31.17 -6.31 -19.41
C PHE A 173 30.01 -5.32 -19.51
N ILE A 174 29.12 -5.36 -18.53
CA ILE A 174 28.19 -4.29 -18.19
C ILE A 174 28.50 -3.84 -16.76
N GLN A 175 28.48 -2.55 -16.52
CA GLN A 175 28.59 -1.92 -15.21
C GLN A 175 27.24 -1.35 -14.83
N ILE A 176 26.81 -1.61 -13.61
CA ILE A 176 25.52 -1.17 -13.09
C ILE A 176 25.76 0.03 -12.19
N THR A 177 25.00 1.11 -12.41
CA THR A 177 24.99 2.26 -11.51
C THR A 177 23.59 2.55 -11.01
N GLY A 178 23.48 3.06 -9.79
CA GLY A 178 22.20 3.38 -9.14
C GLY A 178 21.71 2.33 -8.14
N LEU A 179 22.55 1.36 -7.78
CA LEU A 179 22.27 0.41 -6.70
C LEU A 179 22.65 1.03 -5.35
N ASN A 180 21.82 0.83 -4.33
CA ASN A 180 22.06 1.34 -2.96
C ASN A 180 22.74 0.31 -2.06
N GLN A 181 22.73 -0.97 -2.46
CA GLN A 181 23.32 -2.09 -1.74
C GLN A 181 23.63 -3.24 -2.71
N THR A 182 24.21 -4.34 -2.21
CA THR A 182 24.39 -5.57 -2.98
C THR A 182 23.02 -6.15 -3.36
N GLU A 183 22.83 -6.45 -4.65
CA GLU A 183 21.60 -7.08 -5.15
C GLU A 183 21.90 -8.37 -5.90
N ASN A 184 20.97 -9.32 -5.80
CA ASN A 184 20.95 -10.50 -6.65
C ASN A 184 20.38 -10.12 -8.02
N TYR A 185 21.04 -10.58 -9.09
CA TYR A 185 20.62 -10.32 -10.45
C TYR A 185 20.45 -11.62 -11.24
N GLU A 186 19.53 -11.58 -12.20
CA GLU A 186 19.36 -12.59 -13.24
C GLU A 186 19.44 -11.94 -14.62
N ILE A 187 20.29 -12.46 -15.51
CA ILE A 187 20.30 -12.11 -16.94
C ILE A 187 19.46 -13.12 -17.69
N CYS A 188 18.45 -12.63 -18.40
CA CYS A 188 17.57 -13.41 -19.26
C CYS A 188 17.69 -12.97 -20.72
N ASP A 189 17.44 -13.90 -21.64
CA ASP A 189 17.21 -13.56 -23.06
C ASP A 189 15.81 -12.95 -23.28
N VAL A 190 15.48 -12.63 -24.53
CA VAL A 190 14.19 -12.02 -24.91
C VAL A 190 12.98 -12.93 -24.73
N VAL A 191 13.16 -14.25 -24.63
CA VAL A 191 12.08 -15.21 -24.37
C VAL A 191 11.96 -15.53 -22.88
N GLY A 192 12.80 -14.92 -22.03
CA GLY A 192 12.77 -15.07 -20.57
C GLY A 192 13.62 -16.22 -20.04
N SER A 193 14.39 -16.91 -20.89
CA SER A 193 15.30 -17.98 -20.44
C SER A 193 16.43 -17.38 -19.62
N LYS A 194 16.68 -17.93 -18.43
CA LYS A 194 17.78 -17.51 -17.55
C LYS A 194 19.12 -17.98 -18.10
N ILE A 195 20.05 -17.04 -18.28
CA ILE A 195 21.38 -17.28 -18.87
C ILE A 195 22.49 -17.17 -17.83
N LYS A 196 22.38 -16.23 -16.89
CA LYS A 196 23.37 -15.99 -15.83
C LYS A 196 22.69 -15.42 -14.59
N GLN A 197 23.22 -15.69 -13.42
CA GLN A 197 22.80 -15.06 -12.17
C GLN A 197 24.01 -14.80 -11.26
N GLY A 198 23.85 -13.94 -10.27
CA GLY A 198 24.88 -13.65 -9.27
C GLY A 198 24.53 -12.46 -8.39
N PHE A 199 25.49 -11.99 -7.61
CA PHE A 199 25.37 -10.78 -6.80
C PHE A 199 26.19 -9.66 -7.43
N VAL A 200 25.75 -8.42 -7.25
CA VAL A 200 26.42 -7.25 -7.79
C VAL A 200 26.21 -6.03 -6.89
N THR A 201 27.26 -5.22 -6.74
CA THR A 201 27.25 -3.95 -6.01
C THR A 201 27.26 -2.75 -6.96
N ASN A 202 27.00 -1.55 -6.44
CA ASN A 202 27.03 -0.33 -7.24
C ASN A 202 28.41 -0.11 -7.90
N ASN A 203 28.43 0.21 -9.18
CA ASN A 203 29.62 0.37 -10.03
C ASN A 203 30.44 -0.91 -10.28
N GLU A 204 29.95 -2.08 -9.87
CA GLU A 204 30.60 -3.34 -10.16
C GLU A 204 30.34 -3.80 -11.60
N LYS A 205 31.30 -4.52 -12.17
CA LYS A 205 31.26 -5.03 -13.54
C LYS A 205 30.79 -6.49 -13.55
N ILE A 206 29.82 -6.77 -14.39
CA ILE A 206 29.38 -8.12 -14.72
C ILE A 206 29.99 -8.53 -16.06
N ASP A 207 30.71 -9.64 -16.07
CA ASP A 207 31.23 -10.26 -17.28
C ASP A 207 30.09 -10.83 -18.14
N VAL A 208 30.02 -10.35 -19.39
CA VAL A 208 29.07 -10.77 -20.44
C VAL A 208 29.77 -11.25 -21.70
N THR A 209 31.09 -11.50 -21.67
CA THR A 209 31.87 -11.97 -22.84
C THR A 209 31.30 -13.25 -23.45
N LYS A 210 30.77 -14.15 -22.61
CA LYS A 210 30.22 -15.45 -23.03
C LYS A 210 28.79 -15.38 -23.57
N LEU A 211 28.14 -14.21 -23.53
CA LEU A 211 26.80 -14.04 -24.11
C LEU A 211 26.90 -13.92 -25.64
N THR A 212 25.95 -14.53 -26.34
CA THR A 212 25.80 -14.35 -27.78
C THR A 212 25.31 -12.93 -28.10
N LYS A 213 25.42 -12.51 -29.36
CA LYS A 213 24.95 -11.18 -29.78
C LYS A 213 23.43 -11.12 -29.72
N GLY A 214 22.88 -10.06 -29.13
CA GLY A 214 21.42 -9.93 -28.98
C GLY A 214 21.00 -8.99 -27.87
N PHE A 215 19.69 -8.96 -27.63
CA PHE A 215 19.10 -8.22 -26.51
C PHE A 215 18.93 -9.12 -25.30
N TYR A 216 19.18 -8.55 -24.13
CA TYR A 216 19.04 -9.21 -22.85
C TYR A 216 18.37 -8.27 -21.85
N PHE A 217 17.74 -8.88 -20.85
CA PHE A 217 17.23 -8.18 -19.67
C PHE A 217 18.04 -8.62 -18.47
N ILE A 218 18.50 -7.67 -17.66
CA ILE A 218 18.94 -7.95 -16.30
C ILE A 218 17.78 -7.61 -15.36
N LYS A 219 17.42 -8.55 -14.49
CA LYS A 219 16.33 -8.46 -13.51
C LYS A 219 16.92 -8.52 -12.10
N PHE A 220 16.35 -7.74 -11.18
CA PHE A 220 16.69 -7.76 -9.76
C PHE A 220 15.49 -8.24 -8.93
N GLU A 221 15.74 -8.65 -7.68
CA GLU A 221 14.72 -9.28 -6.80
C GLU A 221 13.46 -8.43 -6.59
N PHE A 222 13.54 -7.10 -6.73
CA PHE A 222 12.41 -6.18 -6.55
C PHE A 222 11.74 -5.74 -7.87
N GLY A 223 11.82 -6.56 -8.93
CA GLY A 223 11.09 -6.33 -10.19
C GLY A 223 11.67 -5.23 -11.10
N LYS A 224 12.69 -4.49 -10.66
CA LYS A 224 13.46 -3.58 -11.52
C LYS A 224 14.14 -4.40 -12.61
N SER A 225 13.99 -3.99 -13.86
CA SER A 225 14.66 -4.62 -14.99
C SER A 225 15.20 -3.60 -15.97
N VAL A 226 16.38 -3.88 -16.52
CA VAL A 226 17.01 -3.02 -17.53
C VAL A 226 17.41 -3.85 -18.73
N ARG A 227 17.09 -3.33 -19.92
CA ARG A 227 17.47 -3.95 -21.19
C ARG A 227 18.86 -3.48 -21.60
N PHE A 228 19.72 -4.39 -22.05
CA PHE A 228 20.97 -4.05 -22.74
C PHE A 228 21.14 -4.83 -24.03
N CYS A 229 21.99 -4.31 -24.93
CA CYS A 229 22.35 -4.94 -26.19
C CYS A 229 23.79 -5.47 -26.12
N LYS A 230 24.02 -6.73 -26.47
CA LYS A 230 25.34 -7.36 -26.60
C LYS A 230 25.79 -7.36 -28.07
N LYS A 231 26.98 -6.82 -28.32
CA LYS A 231 27.63 -6.78 -29.65
C LYS A 231 28.49 -8.00 -29.96
#